data_AF-A0A6V8PGA7-F1
#
_entry.id   AF-A0A6V8PGA7-F1
#
_cell.length_a   1.000
_cell.length_b   1.000
_cell.length_c   1.000
_cell.angle_alpha   90.00
_cell.angle_beta   90.00
_cell.angle_gamma   90.00
#
_symmetry.space_group_name_H-M   'P 1'
#
loop_
_entity.id
_entity.type
_entity.pdbx_description
1 polymer ?
#
loop_
_entity_poly.entity_id
_entity_poly.type
_entity_poly.pdbx_seq_one_letter_code
_entity_poly.pdbx_strand_id
1 'polypeptide(L)'
;MKEAILYAKLEDEKVRCDLCPRYCVAKKGQAGICKTRVNVDGKLFTLIYAACSSVAADPIEKKPVFHYYPGSIVLSLGTLGCNFKCIHCQNWHVAHADATQSLKGTQEIPPERLPLLAIQNRCKGVAWTYNEPT
;
A
#
# COMPACT_ATOMS: atom_id res chain seq x y z
N MET A 1 3.44 9.99 -8.04
CA MET A 1 2.46 10.60 -7.11
C MET A 1 1.10 10.68 -7.80
N LYS A 2 -0.01 10.38 -7.12
CA LYS A 2 -1.37 10.42 -7.68
C LYS A 2 -2.32 11.08 -6.67
N GLU A 3 -3.25 11.92 -7.12
CA GLU A 3 -4.24 12.53 -6.21
C GLU A 3 -5.09 11.43 -5.55
N ALA A 4 -5.30 11.53 -4.24
CA ALA A 4 -6.10 10.59 -3.49
C ALA A 4 -7.59 10.84 -3.78
N ILE A 5 -8.38 9.78 -3.77
CA ILE A 5 -9.81 9.84 -4.13
C ILE A 5 -10.75 9.92 -2.91
N LEU A 6 -10.28 9.52 -1.73
CA LEU A 6 -11.09 9.44 -0.51
C LEU A 6 -10.56 10.40 0.56
N TYR A 7 -10.89 11.68 0.42
CA TYR A 7 -10.55 12.70 1.40
C TYR A 7 -11.52 13.89 1.33
N ALA A 8 -11.65 14.62 2.43
CA ALA A 8 -12.36 15.89 2.50
C ALA A 8 -11.38 17.05 2.58
N LYS A 9 -11.67 18.14 1.86
CA LYS A 9 -11.00 19.44 2.06
C LYS A 9 -11.59 20.13 3.28
N LEU A 10 -10.73 20.76 4.06
CA LEU A 10 -11.08 21.54 5.24
C LEU A 10 -10.56 22.98 5.07
N GLU A 11 -10.80 23.83 6.07
CA GLU A 11 -10.27 25.19 6.14
C GLU A 11 -8.73 25.20 6.26
N ASP A 12 -8.11 26.35 5.94
CA ASP A 12 -6.65 26.57 6.02
C ASP A 12 -5.79 25.57 5.22
N GLU A 13 -6.23 25.20 4.01
CA GLU A 13 -5.56 24.19 3.17
C GLU A 13 -5.39 22.83 3.87
N LYS A 14 -6.13 22.54 4.94
CA LYS A 14 -6.10 21.23 5.61
C LYS A 14 -6.92 20.22 4.81
N VAL A 15 -6.58 18.95 4.97
CA VAL A 15 -7.33 17.84 4.39
C VAL A 15 -7.53 16.74 5.43
N ARG A 16 -8.67 16.07 5.41
CA ARG A 16 -8.94 14.85 6.20
C ARG A 16 -8.94 13.65 5.27
N CYS A 17 -8.02 12.72 5.50
CA CYS A 17 -7.99 11.45 4.76
C CYS A 17 -9.10 10.53 5.28
N ASP A 18 -10.02 10.12 4.41
CA ASP A 18 -11.19 9.29 4.77
C ASP A 18 -11.03 7.81 4.37
N LEU A 19 -9.81 7.42 4.00
CA LEU A 19 -9.52 6.10 3.45
C LEU A 19 -9.43 4.97 4.48
N CYS A 20 -9.09 5.29 5.72
CA CYS A 20 -9.03 4.32 6.79
C CYS A 20 -9.54 4.92 8.11
N PRO A 21 -9.83 4.09 9.13
CA PRO A 21 -10.41 4.55 10.39
C PRO A 21 -9.56 5.53 11.22
N ARG A 22 -8.35 5.87 10.76
CA ARG A 22 -7.49 6.87 11.42
C ARG A 22 -7.93 8.31 11.18
N TYR A 23 -8.67 8.57 10.10
CA TYR A 23 -9.18 9.90 9.73
C TYR A 23 -8.16 11.05 9.87
N CYS A 24 -6.91 10.81 9.45
CA CYS A 24 -5.82 11.76 9.68
C CYS A 24 -6.15 13.14 9.06
N VAL A 25 -6.07 14.19 9.87
CA VAL A 25 -6.10 15.58 9.40
C VAL A 25 -4.67 16.05 9.14
N ALA A 26 -4.34 16.33 7.89
CA ALA A 26 -3.03 16.77 7.46
C ALA A 26 -3.06 18.25 7.09
N LYS A 27 -2.18 19.05 7.73
CA LYS A 27 -1.87 20.41 7.29
C LYS A 27 -1.10 20.38 5.96
N LYS A 28 -0.99 21.52 5.28
CA LYS A 28 -0.15 21.67 4.09
C LYS A 28 1.28 21.14 4.34
N GLY A 29 1.77 20.28 3.45
CA GLY A 29 3.07 19.61 3.55
C GLY A 29 3.12 18.42 4.53
N GLN A 30 2.07 18.19 5.31
CA GLN A 30 2.03 17.11 6.29
C GLN A 30 1.57 15.80 5.66
N ALA A 31 2.17 14.70 6.11
CA ALA A 31 1.71 13.35 5.79
C ALA A 31 0.85 12.73 6.91
N GLY A 32 -0.02 11.80 6.53
CA GLY A 32 -0.76 10.96 7.48
C GLY A 32 0.15 10.01 8.27
N ILE A 33 -0.41 9.34 9.28
CA ILE A 33 0.35 8.41 10.15
C ILE A 33 1.00 7.25 9.37
N CYS A 34 0.38 6.82 8.27
CA CYS A 34 0.90 5.77 7.41
C CYS A 34 2.14 6.19 6.61
N LYS A 35 2.43 7.50 6.54
CA LYS A 35 3.54 8.09 5.78
C LYS A 35 3.49 7.87 4.26
N THR A 36 2.33 7.49 3.73
CA THR A 36 2.14 7.25 2.28
C THR A 36 1.31 8.31 1.58
N ARG A 37 0.66 9.20 2.34
CA ARG A 37 -0.20 10.25 1.81
C ARG A 37 0.16 11.61 2.38
N VAL A 38 0.34 12.59 1.50
CA VAL A 38 0.79 13.94 1.84
C VAL A 38 -0.19 14.97 1.30
N ASN A 39 -0.45 16.01 2.08
CA ASN A 39 -1.21 17.17 1.63
C ASN A 39 -0.28 18.13 0.87
N VAL A 40 -0.58 18.36 -0.41
CA VAL A 40 0.09 19.33 -1.28
C VAL A 40 -0.94 20.38 -1.65
N ASP A 41 -0.77 21.60 -1.14
CA ASP A 41 -1.61 22.77 -1.44
C ASP A 41 -3.13 22.52 -1.31
N GLY A 42 -3.56 21.90 -0.21
CA GLY A 42 -4.97 21.61 0.06
C GLY A 42 -5.54 20.42 -0.70
N LYS A 43 -4.67 19.60 -1.31
CA LYS A 43 -5.04 18.35 -1.98
C LYS A 43 -4.23 17.19 -1.42
N LEU A 44 -4.90 16.05 -1.17
CA LEU A 44 -4.23 14.87 -0.67
C LEU A 44 -3.69 14.03 -1.83
N PHE A 45 -2.43 13.63 -1.78
CA PHE A 45 -1.80 12.77 -2.76
C PHE A 45 -1.27 11.49 -2.12
N THR A 46 -1.33 10.37 -2.84
CA THR A 46 -0.59 9.15 -2.52
C THR A 46 0.79 9.14 -3.18
N LEU A 47 1.79 8.77 -2.39
CA LEU A 47 3.19 8.65 -2.79
C LEU A 47 3.50 7.26 -3.38
N ILE A 48 2.67 6.27 -3.09
CA ILE A 48 2.92 4.85 -3.34
C ILE A 48 2.15 4.29 -4.55
N TYR A 49 1.59 5.15 -5.40
CA TYR A 49 0.90 4.68 -6.60
C TYR A 49 1.87 3.92 -7.51
N ALA A 50 1.51 2.67 -7.87
CA ALA A 50 2.33 1.73 -8.63
C ALA A 50 3.67 1.34 -7.99
N ALA A 51 4.00 1.80 -6.78
CA ALA A 51 5.28 1.50 -6.14
C ALA A 51 5.18 0.21 -5.31
N CYS A 52 5.73 -0.90 -5.80
CA CYS A 52 5.72 -2.18 -5.09
C CYS A 52 7.06 -2.41 -4.37
N SER A 53 7.03 -2.60 -3.05
CA SER A 53 8.23 -2.88 -2.23
C SER A 53 8.59 -4.35 -2.22
N SER A 54 7.63 -5.23 -2.52
CA SER A 54 7.79 -6.67 -2.44
C SER A 54 6.82 -7.32 -3.42
N VAL A 55 7.33 -8.26 -4.21
CA VAL A 55 6.56 -9.05 -5.19
C VAL A 55 7.14 -10.45 -5.24
N ALA A 56 6.30 -11.46 -5.04
CA ALA A 56 6.71 -12.86 -5.07
C ALA A 56 5.57 -13.77 -5.53
N ALA A 57 5.89 -14.85 -6.23
CA ALA A 57 4.95 -15.93 -6.50
C ALA A 57 5.06 -16.96 -5.37
N ASP A 58 4.04 -17.03 -4.50
CA ASP A 58 4.06 -17.85 -3.29
C ASP A 58 2.93 -18.89 -3.31
N PRO A 59 3.11 -20.06 -2.66
CA PRO A 59 2.00 -20.99 -2.41
C PRO A 59 0.87 -20.31 -1.63
N ILE A 60 -0.38 -20.62 -1.96
CA ILE A 60 -1.56 -20.07 -1.28
C ILE A 60 -1.56 -20.41 0.22
N GLU A 61 -0.92 -21.52 0.60
CA GLU A 61 -0.80 -22.00 1.98
C GLU A 61 0.04 -21.09 2.87
N LYS A 62 0.84 -20.18 2.30
CA LYS A 62 1.50 -19.12 3.09
C LYS A 62 0.51 -18.06 3.59
N LYS A 63 -0.70 -18.00 3.03
CA LYS A 63 -1.75 -17.05 3.41
C LYS A 63 -2.66 -17.69 4.46
N PRO A 64 -3.37 -16.90 5.30
CA PRO A 64 -4.28 -17.43 6.32
C PRO A 64 -5.60 -17.98 5.72
N VAL A 65 -5.51 -18.73 4.62
CA VAL A 65 -6.63 -19.29 3.84
C VAL A 65 -6.27 -20.70 3.33
N PHE A 66 -5.79 -21.56 4.20
CA PHE A 66 -5.21 -22.87 3.85
C PHE A 66 -6.10 -23.77 2.94
N HIS A 67 -7.42 -23.75 3.13
CA HIS A 67 -8.35 -24.55 2.32
C HIS A 67 -8.83 -23.85 1.03
N TYR A 68 -8.34 -22.65 0.75
CA TYR A 68 -8.71 -21.89 -0.44
C TYR A 68 -7.72 -22.19 -1.57
N TYR A 69 -8.18 -22.91 -2.60
CA TYR A 69 -7.36 -23.37 -3.73
C TYR A 69 -6.04 -24.07 -3.38
N PRO A 70 -6.05 -25.18 -2.59
CA PRO A 70 -4.83 -25.88 -2.21
C PRO A 70 -3.94 -26.25 -3.41
N GLY A 71 -2.62 -26.15 -3.22
CA GLY A 71 -1.58 -26.41 -4.21
C GLY A 71 -1.39 -25.29 -5.25
N SER A 72 -2.19 -24.22 -5.20
CA SER A 72 -2.06 -23.11 -6.15
C SER A 72 -0.98 -22.09 -5.72
N ILE A 73 -0.47 -21.36 -6.71
CA ILE A 73 0.44 -20.23 -6.51
C ILE A 73 -0.35 -18.92 -6.63
N VAL A 74 0.00 -17.93 -5.83
CA VAL A 74 -0.58 -16.58 -5.85
C VAL A 74 0.52 -15.52 -5.97
N LEU A 75 0.27 -14.50 -6.79
CA LEU A 75 1.16 -13.35 -6.91
C LEU A 75 0.96 -12.46 -5.69
N SER A 76 1.91 -12.53 -4.76
CA SER A 76 1.93 -11.76 -3.53
C SER A 76 2.62 -10.43 -3.77
N LEU A 77 1.99 -9.33 -3.35
CA LEU A 77 2.60 -8.00 -3.45
C LEU A 77 2.28 -7.10 -2.26
N GLY A 78 3.02 -6.01 -2.16
CA GLY A 78 2.81 -4.97 -1.15
C GLY A 78 3.65 -3.73 -1.47
N THR A 79 3.42 -2.69 -0.69
CA THR A 79 4.08 -1.39 -0.84
C THR A 79 4.70 -0.94 0.49
N LEU A 80 4.99 0.35 0.61
CA LEU A 80 5.52 0.99 1.80
C LEU A 80 4.39 1.57 2.65
N GLY A 81 4.59 1.59 3.96
CA GLY A 81 3.70 2.23 4.93
C GLY A 81 2.44 1.42 5.24
N CYS A 82 1.85 1.69 6.41
CA CYS A 82 0.71 0.97 6.95
C CYS A 82 -0.02 1.87 7.96
N ASN A 83 -1.34 1.77 8.03
CA ASN A 83 -2.17 2.46 9.02
C ASN A 83 -2.09 1.81 10.42
N PHE A 84 -1.66 0.55 10.49
CA PHE A 84 -1.36 -0.18 11.72
C PHE A 84 0.09 0.03 12.17
N LYS A 85 0.32 -0.18 13.47
CA LYS A 85 1.64 -0.18 14.12
C LYS A 85 1.79 -1.44 14.96
N CYS A 86 1.67 -2.59 14.29
CA CYS A 86 1.71 -3.89 14.97
C CYS A 86 3.10 -4.10 15.62
N ILE A 87 3.10 -4.41 16.92
CA ILE A 87 4.34 -4.57 17.71
C ILE A 87 5.22 -5.72 17.16
N HIS A 88 4.60 -6.77 16.63
CA HIS A 88 5.27 -7.95 16.09
C HIS A 88 5.16 -8.05 14.55
N CYS A 89 5.12 -6.92 13.84
CA CYS A 89 5.06 -6.95 12.39
C CYS A 89 6.34 -7.56 11.80
N GLN A 90 6.23 -8.73 11.15
CA GLN A 90 7.38 -9.35 10.46
C GLN A 90 7.87 -8.49 9.27
N ASN A 91 6.94 -7.77 8.63
CA ASN A 91 7.22 -6.90 7.50
C ASN A 91 7.47 -5.44 7.92
N TRP A 92 7.86 -5.17 9.18
CA TRP A 92 7.94 -3.81 9.73
C TRP A 92 8.82 -2.87 8.89
N HIS A 93 9.89 -3.37 8.28
CA HIS A 93 10.81 -2.58 7.46
C HIS A 93 10.09 -1.88 6.29
N VAL A 94 9.11 -2.55 5.67
CA VAL A 94 8.30 -1.97 4.59
C VAL A 94 7.02 -1.35 5.12
N ALA A 95 6.34 -2.00 6.07
CA ALA A 95 5.06 -1.55 6.62
C ALA A 95 5.19 -0.27 7.46
N HIS A 96 6.35 -0.01 8.06
CA HIS A 96 6.61 1.19 8.85
C HIS A 96 7.57 2.18 8.15
N ALA A 97 7.93 1.92 6.89
CA ALA A 97 8.74 2.83 6.10
C ALA A 97 8.07 4.21 5.92
N ASP A 98 8.89 5.24 5.82
CA ASP A 98 8.45 6.61 5.53
C ASP A 98 8.62 6.93 4.04
N ALA A 99 7.53 6.79 3.28
CA ALA A 99 7.52 7.06 1.85
C ALA A 99 7.67 8.56 1.52
N THR A 100 7.57 9.46 2.50
CA THR A 100 7.89 10.89 2.29
C THR A 100 9.39 11.13 2.19
N GLN A 101 10.21 10.19 2.67
CA GLN A 101 11.67 10.29 2.66
C GLN A 101 12.27 9.56 1.45
N SER A 102 11.78 8.36 1.15
CA SER A 102 12.31 7.57 0.04
C SER A 102 11.34 6.50 -0.47
N LEU A 103 11.40 6.24 -1.77
CA LEU A 103 10.80 5.07 -2.43
C LEU A 103 11.86 4.03 -2.82
N LYS A 104 13.09 4.15 -2.31
CA LYS A 104 14.20 3.25 -2.66
C LYS A 104 13.84 1.80 -2.36
N GLY A 105 14.17 0.91 -3.29
CA GLY A 105 13.86 -0.51 -3.19
C GLY A 105 12.45 -0.88 -3.64
N THR A 106 11.63 0.09 -4.07
CA THR A 106 10.39 -0.21 -4.78
C THR A 106 10.64 -0.36 -6.28
N GLN A 107 9.79 -1.16 -6.93
CA GLN A 107 9.68 -1.24 -8.38
C GLN A 107 8.33 -0.70 -8.83
N GLU A 108 8.30 -0.03 -9.99
CA GLU A 108 7.07 0.48 -10.57
C GLU A 108 6.31 -0.65 -11.27
N ILE A 109 5.14 -1.00 -10.74
CA ILE A 109 4.21 -1.97 -11.31
C ILE A 109 2.83 -1.30 -11.36
N PRO A 110 2.43 -0.79 -12.53
CA PRO A 110 1.08 -0.29 -12.75
C PRO A 110 0.02 -1.37 -12.48
N PRO A 111 -1.16 -1.02 -11.94
CA PRO A 111 -2.23 -2.00 -11.67
C PRO A 111 -2.58 -2.88 -12.87
N GLU A 112 -2.50 -2.33 -14.08
CA GLU A 112 -2.81 -2.99 -15.35
C GLU A 112 -1.80 -4.11 -15.68
N ARG A 113 -0.61 -4.09 -15.07
CA ARG A 113 0.41 -5.13 -15.25
C ARG A 113 0.23 -6.33 -14.32
N LEU A 114 -0.55 -6.19 -13.24
CA LEU A 114 -0.72 -7.27 -12.25
C LEU A 114 -1.29 -8.57 -12.83
N PRO A 115 -2.34 -8.54 -13.67
CA PRO A 115 -2.87 -9.76 -14.28
C PRO A 115 -1.84 -10.45 -15.19
N LEU A 116 -1.05 -9.66 -15.95
CA LEU A 116 -0.01 -10.19 -16.83
C LEU A 116 1.10 -10.86 -16.03
N LEU A 117 1.58 -10.22 -14.97
CA LEU A 117 2.57 -10.79 -14.06
C LEU A 117 2.08 -12.07 -13.40
N ALA A 118 0.81 -12.13 -13.00
CA ALA A 118 0.22 -13.32 -12.42
C ALA A 118 0.20 -14.48 -13.42
N ILE A 119 -0.23 -14.24 -14.66
CA ILE A 119 -0.24 -15.24 -15.74
C ILE A 119 1.18 -15.74 -16.04
N GLN A 120 2.14 -14.83 -16.20
CA GLN A 120 3.55 -15.16 -16.48
C GLN A 120 4.16 -16.05 -15.39
N ASN A 121 3.78 -15.83 -14.13
CA ASN A 121 4.25 -16.62 -12.98
C ASN A 121 3.36 -17.82 -12.67
N ARG A 122 2.41 -18.19 -13.56
CA ARG A 122 1.45 -19.29 -13.36
C ARG A 122 0.67 -19.18 -12.05
N CYS A 123 0.44 -17.95 -11.59
CA CYS A 123 -0.34 -17.66 -10.40
C CYS A 123 -1.84 -17.72 -10.73
N LYS A 124 -2.62 -18.32 -9.82
CA LYS A 124 -4.08 -18.40 -9.92
C LYS A 124 -4.79 -17.09 -9.54
N GLY A 125 -4.06 -16.15 -8.94
CA GLY A 125 -4.59 -14.85 -8.56
C GLY A 125 -3.51 -13.92 -7.99
N VAL A 126 -3.97 -12.84 -7.38
CA VAL A 126 -3.14 -11.80 -6.78
C VAL A 126 -3.55 -11.60 -5.32
N ALA A 127 -2.59 -11.44 -4.42
CA ALA A 127 -2.82 -11.22 -2.98
C ALA A 127 -1.99 -10.06 -2.44
N TRP A 128 -2.65 -9.05 -1.88
CA TRP A 128 -1.96 -8.01 -1.11
C TRP A 128 -1.50 -8.57 0.24
N THR A 129 -0.21 -8.50 0.54
CA THR A 129 0.43 -9.33 1.58
C THR A 129 1.27 -8.54 2.58
N TYR A 130 2.15 -7.64 2.14
CA TYR A 130 3.27 -7.21 2.98
C TYR A 130 2.98 -5.99 3.87
N ASN A 131 1.86 -5.31 3.64
CA ASN A 131 1.37 -4.17 4.42
C ASN A 131 -0.15 -4.03 4.23
N GLU A 132 -0.82 -3.17 5.02
CA GLU A 132 -2.27 -2.92 4.83
C GLU A 132 -2.52 -2.10 3.55
N PRO A 133 -3.46 -2.51 2.66
CA PRO A 133 -3.71 -1.85 1.37
C PRO A 133 -4.40 -0.48 1.46
N THR A 134 -4.62 0.08 2.67
CA THR A 134 -5.25 1.39 2.86
C THR A 134 -4.34 2.53 2.43
#